data_AF-A0A8H5MMH9-F1
#
_entry.id   AF-A0A8H5MMH9-F1
#
_cell.length_a   1.000
_cell.length_b   1.000
_cell.length_c   1.000
_cell.angle_alpha   90.00
_cell.angle_beta   90.00
_cell.angle_gamma   90.00
#
_symmetry.space_group_name_H-M   'P 1'
#
loop_
_entity.id
_entity.type
_entity.pdbx_description
1 polymer ?
#
loop_
_entity_poly.entity_id
_entity_poly.type
_entity_poly.pdbx_seq_one_letter_code
_entity_poly.pdbx_strand_id
1 'polypeptide(L)'
;MSERQNESVVEEGLRAEIKTEEREIQKVKDALAKAENSSKKKSGPLKSLDCRLFRLFSTDHIQYCYHSHCPTTYIEFYDPKRLYRPMEDQRRSGRGEPVEGHVYLIHDDACTVDPFVRPKYPSTKFHQLKVDRGRRTVDVQFFHEHFLVLRMHRDIVFSHQCIQPPLDVPEIFTYYGYDEAYKIQDDRRKEKTKRRRSASPQ
;
A
#
# COMPACT_ATOMS: atom_id res chain seq x y z
N MET A 1 -7.57 18.38 35.86
CA MET A 1 -7.44 18.55 34.39
C MET A 1 -8.77 18.14 33.78
N SER A 2 -9.34 19.01 32.95
CA SER A 2 -10.73 18.90 32.46
C SER A 2 -10.81 18.00 31.23
N GLU A 3 -11.91 17.25 31.06
CA GLU A 3 -12.18 16.39 29.89
C GLU A 3 -11.96 17.13 28.56
N ARG A 4 -12.27 18.42 28.52
CA ARG A 4 -12.08 19.30 27.34
C ARG A 4 -10.61 19.51 26.95
N GLN A 5 -9.67 19.40 27.88
CA GLN A 5 -8.24 19.50 27.58
C GLN A 5 -7.67 18.19 27.01
N ASN A 6 -8.28 17.04 27.32
CA ASN A 6 -7.88 15.76 26.75
C ASN A 6 -8.42 15.60 25.31
N GLU A 7 -9.66 16.03 25.06
CA GLU A 7 -10.25 16.02 23.71
C GLU A 7 -9.43 16.87 22.72
N SER A 8 -9.01 18.07 23.13
CA SER A 8 -8.23 18.96 22.26
C SER A 8 -6.85 18.37 21.88
N VAL A 9 -6.20 17.64 22.79
CA VAL A 9 -4.90 17.02 22.53
C VAL A 9 -5.02 15.82 21.60
N VAL A 10 -6.09 15.02 21.74
CA VAL A 10 -6.38 13.89 20.85
C VAL A 10 -6.69 14.39 19.43
N GLU A 11 -7.50 15.44 19.30
CA GLU A 11 -7.80 16.04 18.00
C GLU A 11 -6.56 16.63 17.31
N GLU A 12 -5.68 17.28 18.06
CA GLU A 12 -4.42 17.82 17.51
C GLU A 12 -3.48 16.71 17.04
N GLY A 13 -3.37 15.61 17.80
CA GLY A 13 -2.62 14.41 17.41
C GLY A 13 -3.15 13.80 16.12
N LEU A 14 -4.46 13.58 16.04
CA LEU A 14 -5.12 13.04 14.85
C LEU A 14 -4.87 13.92 13.61
N ARG A 15 -4.99 15.25 13.74
CA ARG A 15 -4.70 16.18 12.65
C ARG A 15 -3.25 16.12 12.17
N ALA A 16 -2.30 15.91 13.08
CA ALA A 16 -0.89 15.77 12.73
C ALA A 16 -0.60 14.46 11.99
N GLU A 17 -1.24 13.36 12.41
CA GLU A 17 -1.16 12.06 11.74
C GLU A 17 -1.76 12.14 10.33
N ILE A 18 -2.98 12.66 10.18
CA ILE A 18 -3.63 12.88 8.87
C ILE A 18 -2.73 13.69 7.94
N LYS A 19 -2.15 14.81 8.41
CA LYS A 19 -1.23 15.62 7.60
C LYS A 19 0.04 14.86 7.16
N THR A 20 0.51 13.93 7.99
CA THR A 20 1.67 13.11 7.65
C THR A 20 1.30 12.08 6.58
N GLU A 21 0.15 11.43 6.76
CA GLU A 21 -0.43 10.49 5.81
C GLU A 21 -0.68 11.11 4.43
N GLU A 22 -1.28 12.30 4.40
CA GLU A 22 -1.55 13.07 3.18
C GLU A 22 -0.28 13.31 2.35
N ARG A 23 0.85 13.58 3.00
CA ARG A 23 2.14 13.77 2.30
C ARG A 23 2.62 12.48 1.64
N GLU A 24 2.42 11.34 2.28
CA GLU A 24 2.79 10.04 1.73
C GLU A 24 1.85 9.65 0.58
N ILE A 25 0.54 9.85 0.77
CA ILE A 25 -0.50 9.67 -0.26
C ILE A 25 -0.20 10.54 -1.49
N GLN A 26 0.21 11.79 -1.30
CA GLN A 26 0.46 12.71 -2.41
C GLN A 26 1.57 12.19 -3.34
N LYS A 27 2.59 11.50 -2.82
CA LYS A 27 3.64 10.89 -3.65
C LYS A 27 3.06 9.84 -4.61
N VAL A 28 2.15 9.03 -4.10
CA VAL A 28 1.48 7.98 -4.89
C VAL A 28 0.52 8.61 -5.90
N LYS A 29 -0.26 9.63 -5.50
CA LYS A 29 -1.15 10.39 -6.39
C LYS A 29 -0.38 11.07 -7.52
N ASP A 30 0.75 11.70 -7.24
CA ASP A 30 1.61 12.33 -8.26
C ASP A 30 2.14 11.30 -9.26
N ALA A 31 2.52 10.10 -8.77
CA ALA A 31 2.95 9.00 -9.64
C ALA A 31 1.79 8.47 -10.50
N LEU A 32 0.58 8.38 -9.94
CA LEU A 32 -0.61 7.95 -10.65
C LEU A 32 -0.99 8.95 -11.75
N ALA A 33 -1.04 10.24 -11.43
CA ALA A 33 -1.31 11.30 -12.41
C ALA A 33 -0.27 11.29 -13.56
N LYS A 34 1.00 11.02 -13.25
CA LYS A 34 2.03 10.83 -14.30
C LYS A 34 1.77 9.60 -15.15
N ALA A 35 1.36 8.49 -14.55
CA ALA A 35 1.04 7.27 -15.28
C ALA A 35 -0.16 7.48 -16.22
N GLU A 36 -1.20 8.17 -15.77
CA GLU A 36 -2.41 8.49 -16.55
C GLU A 36 -2.12 9.42 -17.73
N ASN A 37 -1.27 10.43 -17.52
CA ASN A 37 -0.88 11.37 -18.57
C ASN A 37 0.19 10.82 -19.53
N SER A 38 0.84 9.71 -19.17
CA SER A 38 1.85 9.09 -20.04
C SER A 38 1.18 8.29 -21.16
N SER A 39 1.58 8.54 -22.42
CA SER A 39 1.18 7.65 -23.51
C SER A 39 1.69 6.23 -23.21
N LYS A 40 0.81 5.22 -23.31
CA LYS A 40 0.99 3.80 -22.92
C LYS A 40 2.29 3.10 -23.39
N LYS A 41 3.13 3.75 -24.20
CA LYS A 41 4.28 3.17 -24.90
C LYS A 41 5.60 3.11 -24.11
N LYS A 42 5.70 3.65 -22.89
CA LYS A 42 7.02 3.83 -22.22
C LYS A 42 7.27 3.08 -20.91
N SER A 43 6.29 2.40 -20.32
CA SER A 43 6.55 1.64 -19.10
C SER A 43 7.02 0.22 -19.41
N GLY A 44 8.17 -0.16 -18.85
CA GLY A 44 8.66 -1.53 -18.91
C GLY A 44 7.73 -2.52 -18.20
N PRO A 45 7.94 -3.83 -18.36
CA PRO A 45 7.15 -4.84 -17.65
C PRO A 45 7.32 -4.69 -16.14
N LEU A 46 6.25 -4.97 -15.38
CA LEU A 46 6.30 -5.00 -13.92
C LEU A 46 7.30 -6.07 -13.46
N LYS A 47 8.07 -5.78 -12.41
CA LYS A 47 8.92 -6.76 -11.72
C LYS A 47 8.08 -7.76 -10.92
N SER A 48 8.71 -8.83 -10.45
CA SER A 48 8.05 -9.81 -9.58
C SER A 48 7.40 -9.14 -8.37
N LEU A 49 6.27 -9.65 -7.91
CA LEU A 49 5.66 -9.24 -6.64
C LEU A 49 6.19 -10.06 -5.47
N ASP A 50 6.83 -11.21 -5.71
CA ASP A 50 7.37 -12.06 -4.66
C ASP A 50 8.36 -11.28 -3.76
N CYS A 51 8.20 -11.44 -2.45
CA CYS A 51 8.95 -10.76 -1.40
C CYS A 51 8.82 -9.23 -1.41
N ARG A 52 7.72 -8.68 -1.94
CA ARG A 52 7.49 -7.23 -1.94
C ARG A 52 6.44 -6.85 -0.92
N LEU A 53 6.80 -5.85 -0.12
CA LEU A 53 5.95 -5.22 0.87
C LEU A 53 5.67 -3.78 0.44
N PHE A 54 4.39 -3.43 0.37
CA PHE A 54 3.94 -2.08 0.10
C PHE A 54 3.30 -1.53 1.35
N ARG A 55 3.89 -0.46 1.88
CA ARG A 55 3.27 0.32 2.96
C ARG A 55 2.04 1.01 2.41
N LEU A 56 0.93 0.92 3.13
CA LEU A 56 -0.37 1.42 2.72
C LEU A 56 -0.73 2.65 3.53
N PHE A 57 -1.23 3.67 2.85
CA PHE A 57 -1.60 4.94 3.47
C PHE A 57 -3.06 5.32 3.18
N SER A 58 -3.83 5.70 4.20
CA SER A 58 -5.24 6.09 4.07
C SER A 58 -5.69 7.05 5.18
N THR A 59 -6.13 8.25 4.79
CA THR A 59 -6.70 9.22 5.74
C THR A 59 -8.00 8.72 6.35
N ASP A 60 -8.82 8.02 5.57
CA ASP A 60 -10.08 7.44 6.07
C ASP A 60 -9.79 6.38 7.14
N HIS A 61 -8.73 5.58 6.96
CA HIS A 61 -8.32 4.61 7.96
C HIS A 61 -7.94 5.29 9.28
N ILE A 62 -7.13 6.35 9.24
CA ILE A 62 -6.75 7.11 10.45
C ILE A 62 -7.99 7.72 11.13
N GLN A 63 -8.92 8.27 10.35
CA GLN A 63 -10.11 8.92 10.88
C GLN A 63 -11.08 7.93 11.55
N TYR A 64 -11.27 6.75 10.97
CA TYR A 64 -12.32 5.82 11.40
C TYR A 64 -11.82 4.62 12.21
N CYS A 65 -10.52 4.30 12.15
CA CYS A 65 -9.92 3.17 12.86
C CYS A 65 -9.10 3.70 14.06
N TYR A 66 -9.81 4.14 15.11
CA TYR A 66 -9.31 4.86 16.30
C TYR A 66 -8.21 4.17 17.13
N HIS A 67 -7.78 2.96 16.75
CA HIS A 67 -6.76 2.17 17.46
C HIS A 67 -5.38 2.21 16.76
N SER A 68 -5.14 3.21 15.90
CA SER A 68 -3.98 3.30 14.99
C SER A 68 -2.62 3.62 15.65
N HIS A 69 -2.43 3.35 16.94
CA HIS A 69 -1.08 3.36 17.51
C HIS A 69 -0.22 2.17 17.03
N CYS A 70 -0.79 1.26 16.23
CA CYS A 70 -0.05 0.16 15.61
C CYS A 70 0.35 0.44 14.15
N PRO A 71 1.67 0.37 13.83
CA PRO A 71 2.24 0.91 12.61
C PRO A 71 2.10 0.02 11.37
N THR A 72 1.38 -1.09 11.46
CA THR A 72 1.40 -2.15 10.44
C THR A 72 0.19 -2.06 9.51
N THR A 73 0.22 -1.06 8.63
CA THR A 73 -0.67 -0.97 7.47
C THR A 73 0.15 -1.25 6.21
N TYR A 74 0.11 -2.50 5.74
CA TYR A 74 0.84 -2.91 4.54
C TYR A 74 0.18 -4.09 3.83
N ILE A 75 0.55 -4.28 2.57
CA ILE A 75 0.28 -5.50 1.81
C ILE A 75 1.60 -6.12 1.41
N GLU A 76 1.75 -7.41 1.68
CA GLU A 76 2.89 -8.20 1.21
C GLU A 76 2.44 -9.24 0.19
N PHE A 77 3.32 -9.54 -0.76
CA PHE A 77 3.10 -10.59 -1.75
C PHE A 77 4.24 -11.59 -1.72
N TYR A 78 3.92 -12.87 -1.90
CA TYR A 78 4.89 -13.97 -1.90
C TYR A 78 4.48 -15.09 -2.87
N ASP A 79 5.46 -15.87 -3.33
CA ASP A 79 5.19 -17.12 -4.07
C ASP A 79 4.70 -18.20 -3.08
N PRO A 80 3.46 -18.72 -3.23
CA PRO A 80 2.93 -19.76 -2.34
C PRO A 80 3.73 -21.06 -2.37
N LYS A 81 4.48 -21.32 -3.44
CA LYS A 81 5.30 -22.52 -3.61
C LYS A 81 6.74 -22.32 -3.16
N ARG A 82 7.10 -21.14 -2.66
CA ARG A 82 8.50 -20.77 -2.35
C ARG A 82 9.18 -21.77 -1.42
N LEU A 83 8.49 -22.21 -0.36
CA LEU A 83 9.03 -23.16 0.63
C LEU A 83 9.18 -24.59 0.09
N TYR A 84 8.48 -24.93 -0.98
CA TYR A 84 8.45 -26.26 -1.56
C TYR A 84 9.33 -26.40 -2.81
N ARG A 85 9.91 -25.28 -3.31
CA ARG A 85 10.80 -25.31 -4.47
C ARG A 85 12.25 -25.52 -4.08
N PRO A 86 12.99 -26.37 -4.82
CA PRO A 86 14.44 -26.38 -4.79
C PRO A 86 15.01 -24.97 -5.00
N MET A 87 16.08 -24.63 -4.29
CA MET A 87 16.68 -23.29 -4.30
C MET A 87 17.11 -22.82 -5.71
N GLU A 88 17.41 -23.76 -6.61
CA GLU A 88 17.76 -23.52 -8.01
C GLU A 88 16.58 -23.01 -8.85
N ASP A 89 15.36 -23.49 -8.57
CA ASP A 89 14.13 -23.09 -9.26
C ASP A 89 13.53 -21.79 -8.71
N GLN A 90 13.81 -21.45 -7.45
CA GLN A 90 13.39 -20.17 -6.87
C GLN A 90 13.94 -18.97 -7.67
N ARG A 91 15.14 -19.09 -8.25
CA ARG A 91 15.78 -18.06 -9.09
C ARG A 91 15.14 -17.89 -10.47
N ARG A 92 14.32 -18.85 -10.91
CA ARG A 92 13.60 -18.82 -12.21
C ARG A 92 12.17 -18.30 -12.08
N SER A 93 11.66 -18.16 -10.85
CA SER A 93 10.37 -17.52 -10.60
C SER A 93 10.43 -16.06 -11.08
N GLY A 94 9.51 -15.66 -11.96
CA GLY A 94 9.63 -14.29 -12.49
C GLY A 94 8.56 -13.84 -13.46
N ARG A 95 7.88 -14.74 -14.17
CA ARG A 95 6.81 -14.36 -15.11
C ARG A 95 5.73 -15.45 -15.18
N GLY A 96 4.49 -15.08 -14.86
CA GLY A 96 3.31 -15.93 -15.05
C GLY A 96 3.00 -16.88 -13.89
N GLU A 97 3.81 -16.89 -12.84
CA GLU A 97 3.52 -17.68 -11.64
C GLU A 97 2.52 -16.95 -10.75
N PRO A 98 1.57 -17.69 -10.14
CA PRO A 98 0.64 -17.11 -9.21
C PRO A 98 1.38 -16.62 -7.97
N VAL A 99 0.96 -15.47 -7.46
CA VAL A 99 1.39 -14.94 -6.17
C VAL A 99 0.19 -14.90 -5.23
N GLU A 100 0.45 -15.05 -3.95
CA GLU A 100 -0.48 -14.79 -2.86
C GLU A 100 -0.06 -13.52 -2.12
N GLY A 101 -0.88 -13.07 -1.19
CA GLY A 101 -0.50 -11.97 -0.32
C GLY A 101 -1.36 -11.87 0.93
N HIS A 102 -0.87 -11.08 1.89
CA HIS A 102 -1.59 -10.74 3.09
C HIS A 102 -1.71 -9.22 3.19
N VAL A 103 -2.91 -8.76 3.52
CA VAL A 103 -3.14 -7.36 3.86
C VAL A 103 -3.20 -7.27 5.37
N TYR A 104 -2.31 -6.50 5.98
CA TYR A 104 -2.31 -6.23 7.41
C TYR A 104 -2.85 -4.84 7.66
N LEU A 105 -3.82 -4.75 8.57
CA LEU A 105 -4.35 -3.50 9.07
C LEU A 105 -4.29 -3.57 10.60
N ILE A 106 -3.67 -2.58 11.23
CA ILE A 106 -3.55 -2.49 12.70
C ILE A 106 -2.71 -3.66 13.27
N HIS A 107 -3.34 -4.67 13.88
CA HIS A 107 -2.68 -5.72 14.67
C HIS A 107 -2.65 -7.10 14.01
N ASP A 108 -3.46 -7.34 12.98
CA ASP A 108 -3.64 -8.67 12.39
C ASP A 108 -3.88 -8.59 10.87
N ASP A 109 -3.97 -9.75 10.22
CA ASP A 109 -4.36 -9.82 8.82
C ASP A 109 -5.84 -9.38 8.65
N ALA A 110 -6.05 -8.39 7.78
CA ALA A 110 -7.38 -7.95 7.40
C ALA A 110 -8.01 -8.91 6.39
N CYS A 111 -7.20 -9.46 5.49
CA CYS A 111 -7.60 -10.53 4.58
C CYS A 111 -6.38 -11.18 3.92
N THR A 112 -6.58 -12.39 3.41
CA THR A 112 -5.60 -13.11 2.60
C THR A 112 -6.00 -13.04 1.13
N VAL A 113 -5.09 -12.55 0.29
CA VAL A 113 -5.27 -12.48 -1.17
C VAL A 113 -5.03 -13.87 -1.77
N ASP A 114 -6.04 -14.38 -2.46
CA ASP A 114 -5.96 -15.67 -3.13
C ASP A 114 -4.92 -15.67 -4.26
N PRO A 115 -4.39 -16.84 -4.65
CA PRO A 115 -3.47 -16.97 -5.77
C PRO A 115 -3.97 -16.25 -7.04
N PHE A 116 -3.18 -15.31 -7.52
CA PHE A 116 -3.48 -14.58 -8.76
C PHE A 116 -2.25 -14.39 -9.64
N VAL A 117 -2.47 -14.28 -10.95
CA VAL A 117 -1.41 -13.92 -11.90
C VAL A 117 -1.40 -12.40 -12.04
N ARG A 118 -0.30 -11.79 -11.60
CA ARG A 118 -0.12 -10.33 -11.70
C ARG A 118 -0.19 -9.83 -13.15
N PRO A 119 -0.64 -8.58 -13.37
CA PRO A 119 -0.52 -7.93 -14.67
C PRO A 119 0.94 -7.89 -15.15
N LYS A 120 1.18 -8.13 -16.45
CA LYS A 120 2.52 -8.07 -17.04
C LYS A 120 3.06 -6.64 -17.14
N TYR A 121 2.17 -5.68 -17.38
CA TYR A 121 2.49 -4.27 -17.57
C TYR A 121 1.71 -3.42 -16.59
N PRO A 122 2.24 -2.24 -16.21
CA PRO A 122 1.49 -1.30 -15.40
C PRO A 122 0.19 -0.88 -16.09
N SER A 123 -0.86 -0.70 -15.29
CA SER A 123 -2.21 -0.40 -15.77
C SER A 123 -2.85 0.63 -14.86
N THR A 124 -3.55 1.58 -15.46
CA THR A 124 -4.43 2.52 -14.74
C THR A 124 -5.79 1.92 -14.43
N LYS A 125 -6.05 0.67 -14.82
CA LYS A 125 -7.28 -0.05 -14.45
C LYS A 125 -7.10 -0.77 -13.13
N PHE A 126 -8.18 -0.82 -12.35
CA PHE A 126 -8.28 -1.70 -11.20
C PHE A 126 -8.44 -3.15 -11.64
N HIS A 127 -7.78 -4.04 -10.91
CA HIS A 127 -7.88 -5.48 -11.02
C HIS A 127 -8.54 -6.00 -9.76
N GLN A 128 -9.69 -6.65 -9.93
CA GLN A 128 -10.38 -7.28 -8.81
C GLN A 128 -9.66 -8.58 -8.45
N LEU A 129 -9.22 -8.68 -7.20
CA LEU A 129 -8.59 -9.86 -6.62
C LEU A 129 -9.54 -10.51 -5.64
N LYS A 130 -9.58 -11.85 -5.66
CA LYS A 130 -10.33 -12.63 -4.68
C LYS A 130 -9.54 -12.68 -3.37
N VAL A 131 -10.26 -12.63 -2.26
CA VAL A 131 -9.68 -12.77 -0.92
C VAL A 131 -10.46 -13.78 -0.10
N ASP A 132 -9.79 -14.34 0.91
CA ASP A 132 -10.32 -15.29 1.87
C ASP A 132 -11.00 -16.50 1.22
N ARG A 133 -10.32 -17.12 0.24
CA ARG A 133 -10.81 -18.26 -0.55
C ARG A 133 -12.04 -17.91 -1.39
N GLY A 134 -12.04 -16.72 -1.98
CA GLY A 134 -13.08 -16.22 -2.87
C GLY A 134 -14.34 -15.76 -2.18
N ARG A 135 -14.34 -15.57 -0.85
CA ARG A 135 -15.50 -15.09 -0.10
C ARG A 135 -15.77 -13.61 -0.34
N ARG A 136 -14.73 -12.83 -0.61
CA ARG A 136 -14.80 -11.38 -0.84
C ARG A 136 -13.83 -10.99 -1.94
N THR A 137 -13.82 -9.70 -2.27
CA THR A 137 -12.90 -9.14 -3.27
C THR A 137 -12.32 -7.82 -2.81
N VAL A 138 -11.11 -7.53 -3.27
CA VAL A 138 -10.46 -6.23 -3.17
C VAL A 138 -10.04 -5.77 -4.56
N ASP A 139 -9.97 -4.46 -4.79
CA ASP A 139 -9.53 -3.92 -6.07
C ASP A 139 -8.11 -3.36 -5.95
N VAL A 140 -7.21 -3.80 -6.83
CA VAL A 140 -5.81 -3.36 -6.85
C VAL A 140 -5.44 -2.76 -8.19
N GLN A 141 -4.86 -1.56 -8.18
CA GLN A 141 -4.34 -0.88 -9.35
C GLN A 141 -2.82 -0.91 -9.34
N PHE A 142 -2.23 -1.73 -10.20
CA PHE A 142 -0.78 -1.82 -10.38
C PHE A 142 -0.32 -0.84 -11.48
N PHE A 143 -0.28 0.46 -11.17
CA PHE A 143 -0.01 1.51 -12.17
C PHE A 143 1.47 1.88 -12.31
N HIS A 144 2.34 1.42 -11.40
CA HIS A 144 3.78 1.65 -11.44
C HIS A 144 4.53 0.47 -10.80
N GLU A 145 5.85 0.38 -11.03
CA GLU A 145 6.66 -0.68 -10.44
C GLU A 145 6.61 -0.65 -8.91
N HIS A 146 6.76 0.53 -8.31
CA HIS A 146 6.86 0.74 -6.86
C HIS A 146 5.59 1.28 -6.20
N PHE A 147 4.51 1.48 -6.95
CA PHE A 147 3.29 2.08 -6.42
C PHE A 147 2.06 1.25 -6.78
N LEU A 148 1.10 1.23 -5.88
CA LEU A 148 -0.21 0.64 -6.11
C LEU A 148 -1.31 1.49 -5.45
N VAL A 149 -2.55 1.29 -5.88
CA VAL A 149 -3.74 1.72 -5.12
C VAL A 149 -4.53 0.47 -4.78
N LEU A 150 -4.93 0.33 -3.53
CA LEU A 150 -5.76 -0.75 -3.02
C LEU A 150 -7.09 -0.15 -2.56
N ARG A 151 -8.21 -0.76 -2.96
CA ARG A 151 -9.55 -0.42 -2.48
C ARG A 151 -10.17 -1.63 -1.80
N MET A 152 -10.71 -1.39 -0.62
CA MET A 152 -11.32 -2.43 0.21
C MET A 152 -12.67 -1.98 0.72
N HIS A 153 -13.63 -2.90 0.75
CA HIS A 153 -14.93 -2.65 1.36
C HIS A 153 -14.79 -2.56 2.88
N ARG A 154 -15.59 -1.71 3.51
CA ARG A 154 -15.59 -1.52 4.97
C ARG A 154 -15.74 -2.84 5.74
N ASP A 155 -16.50 -3.79 5.22
CA ASP A 155 -16.69 -5.10 5.88
C ASP A 155 -15.39 -5.90 6.00
N ILE A 156 -14.39 -5.66 5.13
CA ILE A 156 -13.04 -6.23 5.25
C ILE A 156 -12.22 -5.41 6.24
N VAL A 157 -12.28 -4.09 6.16
CA VAL A 157 -11.51 -3.19 7.06
C VAL A 157 -11.90 -3.42 8.53
N PHE A 158 -13.18 -3.67 8.80
CA PHE A 158 -13.72 -3.87 10.14
C PHE A 158 -13.94 -5.34 10.53
N SER A 159 -13.67 -6.34 9.68
CA SER A 159 -13.98 -7.75 10.03
C SER A 159 -13.23 -8.26 11.25
N HIS A 160 -12.02 -7.76 11.47
CA HIS A 160 -11.16 -8.12 12.59
C HIS A 160 -11.10 -7.03 13.67
N GLN A 161 -11.86 -5.94 13.49
CA GLN A 161 -11.98 -4.91 14.50
C GLN A 161 -13.11 -5.28 15.46
N CYS A 162 -12.83 -5.33 16.76
CA CYS A 162 -13.84 -5.53 17.80
C CYS A 162 -14.75 -4.31 18.01
N ILE A 163 -15.04 -3.55 16.94
CA ILE A 163 -15.71 -2.26 16.96
C ILE A 163 -16.76 -2.26 15.86
N GLN A 164 -17.96 -1.80 16.16
CA GLN A 164 -18.95 -1.55 15.12
C GLN A 164 -18.49 -0.35 14.27
N PRO A 165 -18.51 -0.45 12.93
CA PRO A 165 -18.15 0.67 12.08
C PRO A 165 -19.04 1.88 12.42
N PRO A 166 -18.47 3.10 12.53
CA PRO A 166 -19.26 4.32 12.65
C PRO A 166 -20.27 4.45 11.51
N LEU A 167 -21.42 5.11 11.77
CA LEU A 167 -22.51 5.23 10.79
C LEU A 167 -22.10 6.02 9.54
N ASP A 168 -21.17 6.95 9.69
CA ASP A 168 -20.66 7.86 8.65
C ASP A 168 -19.41 7.33 7.92
N VAL A 169 -19.03 6.08 8.17
CA VAL A 169 -17.85 5.47 7.55
C VAL A 169 -18.04 5.25 6.04
N PRO A 170 -17.00 5.49 5.22
CA PRO A 170 -17.10 5.21 3.79
C PRO A 170 -17.33 3.72 3.52
N GLU A 171 -18.09 3.42 2.47
CA GLU A 171 -18.32 2.04 2.01
C GLU A 171 -17.02 1.41 1.49
N ILE A 172 -16.19 2.20 0.82
CA ILE A 172 -14.90 1.79 0.26
C ILE A 172 -13.79 2.66 0.84
N PHE A 173 -12.80 2.00 1.44
CA PHE A 173 -11.55 2.62 1.87
C PHE A 173 -10.54 2.57 0.73
N THR A 174 -9.89 3.69 0.44
CA THR A 174 -8.79 3.75 -0.52
C THR A 174 -7.46 3.85 0.21
N TYR A 175 -6.56 2.93 -0.11
CA TYR A 175 -5.19 2.89 0.38
C TYR A 175 -4.22 3.14 -0.76
N TYR A 176 -3.27 4.04 -0.53
CA TYR A 176 -2.21 4.38 -1.45
C TYR A 176 -0.94 3.68 -1.01
N GLY A 177 -0.41 2.82 -1.87
CA GLY A 177 0.70 1.94 -1.54
C GLY A 177 2.00 2.37 -2.21
N TYR A 178 3.12 2.31 -1.48
CA TYR A 178 4.44 2.27 -2.10
C TYR A 178 5.36 1.22 -1.48
N ASP A 179 6.21 0.65 -2.34
CA ASP A 179 7.18 -0.38 -1.99
C ASP A 179 8.16 0.14 -0.93
N GLU A 180 8.32 -0.58 0.18
CA GLU A 180 9.24 -0.18 1.25
C GLU A 180 10.67 0.01 0.75
N ALA A 181 11.11 -0.78 -0.23
CA ALA A 181 12.43 -0.64 -0.84
C ALA A 181 12.57 0.66 -1.65
N TYR A 182 11.47 1.27 -2.10
CA TYR A 182 11.48 2.56 -2.79
C TYR A 182 11.94 3.70 -1.88
N LYS A 183 11.54 3.71 -0.61
CA LYS A 183 11.92 4.75 0.36
C LYS A 183 13.43 4.87 0.48
N ILE A 184 14.12 3.72 0.59
CA ILE A 184 15.58 3.64 0.65
C ILE A 184 16.23 4.25 -0.60
N GLN A 185 15.63 4.03 -1.77
CA GLN A 185 16.17 4.58 -3.02
C GLN A 185 15.90 6.09 -3.16
N ASP A 186 14.72 6.56 -2.77
CA ASP A 186 14.35 7.98 -2.83
C ASP A 186 15.21 8.82 -1.90
N ASP A 187 15.45 8.36 -0.67
CA ASP A 187 16.33 9.02 0.29
C ASP A 187 17.77 9.11 -0.23
N ARG A 188 18.30 8.01 -0.79
CA ARG A 188 19.62 8.00 -1.46
C ARG A 188 19.68 8.96 -2.64
N ARG A 189 18.61 9.10 -3.43
CA ARG A 189 18.56 10.05 -4.56
C ARG A 189 18.56 11.49 -4.06
N LYS A 190 17.73 11.82 -3.07
CA LYS A 190 17.66 13.15 -2.44
C LYS A 190 19.00 13.55 -1.84
N GLU A 191 19.69 12.64 -1.15
CA GLU A 191 21.02 12.85 -0.58
C GLU A 191 22.05 13.18 -1.66
N LYS A 192 22.07 12.43 -2.76
CA LYS A 192 22.96 12.70 -3.91
C LYS A 192 22.67 14.04 -4.57
N THR A 193 21.40 14.44 -4.69
CA THR A 193 21.01 15.73 -5.27
C THR A 193 21.40 16.90 -4.36
N LYS A 194 21.27 16.76 -3.04
CA LYS A 194 21.74 17.76 -2.07
C LYS A 194 23.25 17.98 -2.18
N ARG A 195 24.03 16.89 -2.18
CA ARG A 195 25.50 16.95 -2.31
C ARG A 195 25.97 17.61 -3.61
N ARG A 196 25.23 17.41 -4.71
CA ARG A 196 25.51 18.05 -6.00
C ARG A 196 25.20 19.55 -6.00
N ARG A 197 24.16 20.00 -5.31
CA ARG A 197 23.81 21.43 -5.19
C ARG A 197 24.75 22.20 -4.28
N SER A 198 25.34 21.53 -3.29
CA SER A 198 26.34 22.12 -2.38
C SER A 198 27.77 22.09 -2.93
N ALA A 199 27.99 21.54 -4.12
CA ALA A 199 29.31 21.40 -4.75
C ALA A 199 29.55 22.39 -5.90
N SER A 200 28.80 23.50 -5.96
CA SER A 200 29.11 24.62 -6.86
C SER A 200 30.19 25.51 -6.20
N PRO A 201 31.41 25.58 -6.74
CA PRO A 201 32.43 26.51 -6.26
C PRO A 201 32.15 27.92 -6.79
N GLN A 202 32.49 28.94 -5.99
CA GLN A 202 32.80 30.28 -6.46
C GLN A 202 34.17 30.29 -7.14
#